data_AF-A0A9E3SX42-F1
#
_entry.id   AF-A0A9E3SX42-F1
#
_cell.length_a   1.000
_cell.length_b   1.000
_cell.length_c   1.000
_cell.angle_alpha   90.00
_cell.angle_beta   90.00
_cell.angle_gamma   90.00
#
_symmetry.space_group_name_H-M   'P 1'
#
loop_
_entity.id
_entity.type
_entity.pdbx_description
1 polymer ?
#
loop_
_entity_poly.entity_id
_entity_poly.type
_entity_poly.pdbx_seq_one_letter_code
_entity_poly.pdbx_strand_id
1 'polypeptide(L)'
;MREELRDRFGTLPQAVDNLLYQIDVKLLAQTAGATAVASQDDRVQVRLPYLPDINRDDLQRKLGPSVTVTRTAVELSLADRESWQIQLLDVLTKLARAAETAANTLGI
;
A
#
# COMPACT_ATOMS: atom_id res chain seq x y z
N MET A 1 5.10 -6.88 -17.60
CA MET A 1 6.26 -6.00 -17.35
C MET A 1 7.42 -6.69 -16.64
N ARG A 2 7.31 -7.13 -15.36
CA ARG A 2 8.47 -7.72 -14.64
C ARG A 2 9.02 -8.98 -15.33
N GLU A 3 8.13 -9.85 -15.78
CA GLU A 3 8.48 -11.08 -16.49
C GLU A 3 9.10 -10.80 -17.88
N GLU A 4 8.57 -9.81 -18.60
CA GLU A 4 9.11 -9.39 -19.91
C GLU A 4 10.53 -8.82 -19.80
N LEU A 5 10.83 -8.11 -18.72
CA LEU A 5 12.18 -7.60 -18.47
C LEU A 5 13.16 -8.74 -18.12
N ARG A 6 12.72 -9.73 -17.33
CA ARG A 6 13.54 -10.92 -17.04
C ARG A 6 13.82 -11.73 -18.29
N ASP A 7 12.82 -11.93 -19.14
CA ASP A 7 12.94 -12.69 -20.37
C ASP A 7 13.94 -12.03 -21.34
N ARG A 8 13.95 -10.69 -21.40
CA ARG A 8 14.81 -9.93 -22.32
C ARG A 8 16.21 -9.62 -21.79
N PHE A 9 16.39 -9.52 -20.47
CA PHE A 9 17.64 -9.04 -19.86
C PHE A 9 18.26 -10.04 -18.86
N GLY A 10 17.64 -11.19 -18.61
CA GLY A 10 18.11 -12.19 -17.63
C GLY A 10 17.81 -11.78 -16.19
N THR A 11 18.71 -12.10 -15.25
CA THR A 11 18.55 -11.74 -13.83
C THR A 11 18.53 -10.23 -13.68
N LEU A 12 17.41 -9.68 -13.19
CA LEU A 12 17.28 -8.25 -12.97
C LEU A 12 18.21 -7.77 -11.84
N PRO A 13 18.92 -6.65 -12.01
CA PRO A 13 19.60 -6.00 -10.90
C PRO A 13 18.62 -5.59 -9.82
N GLN A 14 19.04 -5.67 -8.55
CA GLN A 14 18.19 -5.29 -7.40
C GLN A 14 17.58 -3.88 -7.52
N ALA A 15 18.32 -2.94 -8.12
CA ALA A 15 17.82 -1.59 -8.36
C ALA A 15 16.57 -1.55 -9.27
N VAL A 16 16.48 -2.45 -10.26
CA VAL A 16 15.33 -2.55 -11.17
C VAL A 16 14.13 -3.17 -10.44
N ASP A 17 14.35 -4.22 -9.65
CA ASP A 17 13.28 -4.81 -8.83
C ASP A 17 12.71 -3.79 -7.83
N ASN A 18 13.58 -2.99 -7.19
CA ASN A 18 13.17 -1.93 -6.28
C ASN A 18 12.41 -0.80 -6.99
N LEU A 19 12.77 -0.47 -8.23
CA LEU A 19 12.05 0.52 -9.02
C LEU A 19 10.64 0.02 -9.40
N LEU A 20 10.53 -1.22 -9.88
CA LEU A 20 9.26 -1.84 -10.21
C LEU A 20 8.35 -1.94 -8.98
N TYR A 21 8.93 -2.29 -7.82
CA TYR A 21 8.23 -2.25 -6.55
C TYR A 21 7.68 -0.85 -6.21
N GLN A 22 8.49 0.19 -6.36
CA GLN A 22 8.05 1.57 -6.12
C GLN A 22 6.92 2.01 -7.06
N ILE A 23 6.93 1.54 -8.32
CA ILE A 23 5.85 1.80 -9.28
C ILE A 23 4.55 1.15 -8.80
N ASP A 24 4.59 -0.12 -8.39
CA ASP A 24 3.40 -0.84 -7.89
C ASP A 24 2.84 -0.17 -6.63
N VAL A 25 3.72 0.21 -5.68
CA VAL A 25 3.33 0.98 -4.49
C VAL A 25 2.66 2.29 -4.88
N LYS A 26 3.23 3.04 -5.84
CA LYS A 26 2.69 4.33 -6.26
C LYS A 26 1.31 4.20 -6.90
N LEU A 27 1.12 3.23 -7.79
CA LEU A 27 -0.17 2.99 -8.45
C LEU A 27 -1.25 2.60 -7.43
N LEU A 28 -0.97 1.63 -6.57
CA LEU A 28 -1.95 1.19 -5.57
C LEU A 28 -2.27 2.29 -4.55
N ALA A 29 -1.27 3.06 -4.13
CA ALA A 29 -1.48 4.20 -3.24
C ALA A 29 -2.36 5.28 -3.88
N GLN A 30 -2.18 5.55 -5.18
CA GLN A 30 -3.03 6.48 -5.91
C GLN A 30 -4.47 5.98 -6.01
N THR A 31 -4.68 4.71 -6.37
CA THR A 31 -6.03 4.10 -6.39
C THR A 31 -6.69 4.13 -5.01
N ALA A 32 -5.92 3.92 -3.96
CA ALA A 32 -6.39 4.02 -2.58
C ALA A 32 -6.69 5.47 -2.13
N GLY A 33 -6.43 6.49 -2.95
CA GLY A 33 -6.61 7.90 -2.56
C GLY A 33 -5.59 8.39 -1.53
N ALA A 34 -4.42 7.74 -1.44
CA ALA A 34 -3.36 8.16 -0.53
C ALA A 34 -2.64 9.41 -1.02
N THR A 35 -2.32 10.31 -0.09
CA THR A 35 -1.55 11.53 -0.37
C THR A 35 -0.05 11.34 -0.19
N ALA A 36 0.36 10.32 0.58
CA ALA A 36 1.76 9.96 0.74
C ALA A 36 1.92 8.50 1.19
N VAL A 37 3.03 7.89 0.78
CA VAL A 37 3.59 6.68 1.39
C VAL A 37 5.01 7.03 1.81
N ALA A 38 5.29 7.01 3.11
CA ALA A 38 6.58 7.43 3.65
C ALA A 38 7.05 6.49 4.76
N SER A 39 8.35 6.19 4.79
CA SER A 39 8.97 5.55 5.94
C SER A 39 9.35 6.62 6.97
N GLN A 40 8.90 6.44 8.21
CA GLN A 40 9.27 7.26 9.35
C GLN A 40 9.59 6.34 10.52
N ASP A 41 10.78 6.49 11.10
CA ASP A 41 11.34 5.59 12.11
C ASP A 41 11.30 4.12 11.61
N ASP A 42 10.73 3.21 12.40
CA ASP A 42 10.56 1.79 12.03
C ASP A 42 9.17 1.48 11.47
N ARG A 43 8.53 2.45 10.80
CA ARG A 43 7.20 2.28 10.22
C ARG A 43 7.07 2.86 8.82
N VAL A 44 6.20 2.25 8.03
CA VAL A 44 5.65 2.87 6.81
C VAL A 44 4.29 3.46 7.15
N GLN A 45 4.09 4.72 6.79
CA GLN A 45 2.81 5.41 6.89
C GLN A 45 2.21 5.63 5.51
N VAL A 46 0.99 5.15 5.31
CA VAL A 46 0.14 5.45 4.15
C VAL A 46 -0.87 6.51 4.60
N ARG A 47 -0.65 7.78 4.18
CA ARG A 47 -1.51 8.90 4.56
C ARG A 47 -2.77 8.92 3.72
N LEU A 48 -3.92 8.90 4.39
CA LEU A 48 -5.23 8.79 3.76
C LEU A 48 -6.12 9.92 4.33
N PRO A 49 -6.42 10.95 3.52
CA PRO A 49 -7.11 12.15 4.02
C PRO A 49 -8.56 11.88 4.44
N TYR A 50 -9.17 10.81 3.94
CA TYR A 50 -10.57 10.43 4.23
C TYR A 50 -10.74 9.56 5.48
N LEU A 51 -9.67 9.21 6.20
CA LEU A 51 -9.76 8.40 7.43
C LEU A 51 -10.64 9.00 8.54
N PRO A 52 -10.73 10.34 8.71
CA PRO A 52 -11.67 10.94 9.66
C PRO A 52 -13.15 10.65 9.35
N ASP A 53 -13.47 10.39 8.08
CA ASP A 53 -14.85 10.28 7.60
C ASP A 53 -15.34 8.83 7.51
N ILE A 54 -14.51 7.85 7.89
CA ILE A 54 -14.85 6.42 7.85
C ILE A 54 -14.77 5.75 9.23
N ASN A 55 -15.37 4.57 9.34
CA ASN A 55 -15.23 3.74 10.52
C ASN A 55 -13.83 3.09 10.58
N ARG A 56 -12.92 3.71 11.33
CA ARG A 56 -11.53 3.25 11.48
C ARG A 56 -11.40 1.88 12.15
N ASP A 57 -12.29 1.54 13.10
CA ASP A 57 -12.26 0.23 13.76
C ASP A 57 -12.63 -0.90 12.80
N ASP A 58 -13.55 -0.63 11.87
CA ASP A 58 -13.88 -1.56 10.80
C ASP A 58 -12.74 -1.75 9.82
N LEU A 59 -12.09 -0.65 9.41
CA LEU A 59 -10.90 -0.72 8.57
C LEU A 59 -9.77 -1.49 9.27
N GLN A 60 -9.54 -1.25 10.57
CA GLN A 60 -8.55 -1.95 11.38
C GLN A 60 -8.79 -3.47 11.37
N ARG A 61 -10.03 -3.93 11.54
CA ARG A 61 -10.38 -5.36 11.47
C ARG A 61 -10.12 -5.95 10.09
N LYS A 62 -10.43 -5.20 9.02
CA LYS A 62 -10.23 -5.64 7.62
C LYS A 62 -8.76 -5.74 7.24
N LEU A 63 -7.94 -4.79 7.70
CA LEU A 63 -6.50 -4.77 7.41
C LEU A 63 -5.73 -5.79 8.25
N GLY A 64 -6.23 -6.11 9.44
CA GLY A 64 -5.68 -7.13 10.32
C GLY A 64 -4.76 -6.57 11.41
N PRO A 65 -4.21 -7.45 12.27
CA PRO A 65 -3.50 -7.05 13.50
C PRO A 65 -2.10 -6.48 13.25
N SER A 66 -1.50 -6.76 12.09
CA SER A 66 -0.15 -6.30 11.72
C SER A 66 -0.08 -4.82 11.32
N VAL A 67 -1.22 -4.14 11.36
CA VAL A 67 -1.42 -2.78 10.86
C VAL A 67 -2.01 -1.94 11.98
N THR A 68 -1.70 -0.64 12.02
CA THR A 68 -2.34 0.32 12.92
C THR A 68 -3.05 1.40 12.12
N VAL A 69 -4.35 1.57 12.32
CA VAL A 69 -5.15 2.63 11.70
C VAL A 69 -5.22 3.83 12.63
N THR A 70 -4.54 4.91 12.28
CA THR A 70 -4.58 6.18 13.03
C THR A 70 -5.66 7.10 12.49
N ARG A 71 -5.72 8.35 12.98
CA ARG A 71 -6.65 9.36 12.46
C ARG A 71 -6.29 9.80 11.03
N THR A 72 -5.03 9.69 10.63
CA THR A 72 -4.51 10.29 9.37
C THR A 72 -3.71 9.33 8.50
N ALA A 73 -3.34 8.17 9.03
CA ALA A 73 -2.53 7.19 8.31
C ALA A 73 -2.86 5.76 8.70
N VAL A 74 -2.59 4.84 7.77
CA VAL A 74 -2.42 3.43 8.04
C VAL A 74 -0.94 3.15 8.19
N GLU A 75 -0.54 2.52 9.29
CA GLU A 75 0.85 2.28 9.64
C GLU A 75 1.18 0.79 9.64
N LEU A 76 2.34 0.44 9.08
CA LEU A 76 2.91 -0.90 9.09
C LEU A 76 4.31 -0.86 9.70
N SER A 77 4.69 -1.92 10.40
CA SER A 77 6.06 -2.06 10.95
C SER A 77 7.07 -2.41 9.86
N LEU A 78 8.25 -1.80 9.92
CA LEU A 78 9.43 -2.15 9.11
C LEU A 78 10.37 -3.14 9.83
N ALA A 79 10.02 -3.60 11.03
CA ALA A 79 10.88 -4.46 11.84
C ALA A 79 11.23 -5.79 11.14
N ASP A 80 10.27 -6.36 10.39
CA ASP A 80 10.50 -7.53 9.56
C ASP A 80 10.94 -7.10 8.16
N ARG A 81 12.26 -7.08 7.94
CA ARG A 81 12.89 -6.65 6.68
C ARG A 81 12.56 -7.54 5.49
N GLU A 82 12.16 -8.79 5.72
CA GLU A 82 11.88 -9.75 4.65
C GLU A 82 10.43 -9.65 4.19
N SER A 83 9.50 -9.37 5.10
CA SER A 83 8.06 -9.40 4.79
C SER A 83 7.39 -8.03 4.65
N TRP A 84 7.97 -6.93 5.15
CA TRP A 84 7.30 -5.61 5.13
C TRP A 84 6.90 -5.17 3.72
N GLN A 85 7.70 -5.50 2.70
CA GLN A 85 7.40 -5.12 1.32
C GLN A 85 6.13 -5.79 0.81
N ILE A 86 5.97 -7.07 1.11
CA ILE A 86 4.81 -7.89 0.75
C ILE A 86 3.59 -7.40 1.53
N GLN A 87 3.75 -7.13 2.83
CA GLN A 87 2.68 -6.60 3.67
C GLN A 87 2.20 -5.23 3.20
N LEU A 88 3.10 -4.34 2.80
CA LEU A 88 2.73 -3.03 2.26
C LEU A 88 1.88 -3.17 0.98
N LEU A 89 2.29 -4.04 0.06
CA LEU A 89 1.52 -4.29 -1.18
C LEU A 89 0.14 -4.89 -0.88
N ASP A 90 0.04 -5.83 0.06
CA ASP A 90 -1.25 -6.40 0.48
C ASP A 90 -2.18 -5.33 1.08
N VAL A 91 -1.66 -4.50 1.97
CA VAL A 91 -2.44 -3.40 2.59
C VAL A 91 -2.88 -2.38 1.54
N LEU A 92 -1.99 -1.95 0.66
CA LEU A 92 -2.34 -1.02 -0.42
C LEU A 92 -3.37 -1.62 -1.39
N THR A 93 -3.29 -2.92 -1.68
CA THR A 93 -4.28 -3.63 -2.49
C THR A 93 -5.65 -3.65 -1.82
N LYS A 94 -5.72 -3.94 -0.52
CA LYS A 94 -6.98 -3.90 0.25
C LYS A 94 -7.59 -2.51 0.27
N LEU A 95 -6.76 -1.48 0.48
CA LEU A 95 -7.18 -0.07 0.48
C LEU A 95 -7.69 0.37 -0.90
N ALA A 96 -6.97 0.05 -1.97
CA ALA A 96 -7.35 0.34 -3.35
C ALA A 96 -8.72 -0.26 -3.70
N ARG A 97 -8.92 -1.54 -3.39
CA ARG A 97 -10.22 -2.22 -3.62
C ARG A 97 -11.36 -1.59 -2.83
N ALA A 98 -11.11 -1.18 -1.59
CA ALA A 98 -12.11 -0.51 -0.77
C ALA A 98 -12.50 0.85 -1.36
N ALA A 99 -11.52 1.62 -1.86
CA ALA A 99 -11.75 2.90 -2.52
C ALA A 99 -12.54 2.74 -3.83
N GLU A 100 -12.18 1.76 -4.67
CA GLU A 100 -12.91 1.45 -5.91
C GLU A 100 -14.37 1.03 -5.63
N THR A 101 -14.59 0.21 -4.59
CA THR A 101 -15.94 -0.20 -4.19
C THR A 101 -16.78 1.00 -3.74
N ALA A 102 -16.18 1.92 -2.99
CA ALA A 102 -16.83 3.15 -2.56
C ALA A 102 -17.19 4.05 -3.76
N ALA A 103 -16.26 4.22 -4.71
CA ALA A 103 -16.49 4.99 -5.93
C ALA A 103 -17.61 4.41 -6.80
N ASN A 104 -17.60 3.08 -7.03
CA ASN A 104 -18.59 2.40 -7.86
C ASN A 104 -20.00 2.39 -7.22
N THR A 105 -20.08 2.41 -5.88
CA THR A 105 -21.37 2.51 -5.16
C THR A 105 -21.98 3.93 -5.29
N LEU A 106 -21.15 4.95 -5.51
CA LEU A 106 -21.56 6.35 -5.65
C LEU A 106 -21.88 6.74 -7.11
N GLY A 107 -21.70 5.84 -8.08
CA GLY A 107 -22.12 6.04 -9.47
C GLY A 107 -21.37 7.17 -10.19
N ILE A 108 -20.09 7.37 -9.87
CA ILE A 108 -19.18 8.31 -10.55
C ILE A 108 -18.16 7.54 -11.38
#